data_AF-A0A3S0KMJ1-F1
#
_entry.id   AF-A0A3S0KMJ1-F1
#
_cell.length_a   1.000
_cell.length_b   1.000
_cell.length_c   1.000
_cell.angle_alpha   90.00
_cell.angle_beta   90.00
_cell.angle_gamma   90.00
#
_symmetry.space_group_name_H-M   'P 1'
#
loop_
_entity.id
_entity.type
_entity.pdbx_description
1 polymer ?
#
loop_
_entity_poly.entity_id
_entity_poly.type
_entity_poly.pdbx_seq_one_letter_code
_entity_poly.pdbx_strand_id
1 'polypeptide(L)' 'MSISPNTRSHAIQSTLMAFSEAMHHLAGQSLEAFHASKRGDHALALGTLLDAPDRLNEAQALLQVAILLLRRDWP' A
#
# COMPACT_ATOMS: atom_id res chain seq x y z
N MET A 1 14.52 -13.99 22.32
CA MET A 1 15.44 -13.15 21.51
C MET A 1 14.91 -11.72 21.48
N SER A 2 15.70 -10.74 21.95
CA SER A 2 15.32 -9.32 21.96
C SER A 2 15.83 -8.64 20.69
N ILE A 3 14.95 -7.98 19.93
CA ILE A 3 15.33 -7.23 18.71
C ILE A 3 15.89 -5.88 19.15
N SER A 4 17.12 -5.58 18.70
CA SER A 4 17.81 -4.30 18.93
C SER A 4 16.93 -3.10 18.52
N PRO A 5 16.93 -1.98 19.29
CA PRO A 5 16.18 -0.77 18.94
C PRO A 5 16.46 -0.25 17.52
N ASN A 6 17.73 -0.31 17.07
CA ASN A 6 18.10 0.13 15.71
C ASN A 6 17.48 -0.76 14.62
N THR A 7 17.46 -2.08 14.83
CA THR A 7 16.85 -3.03 13.89
C THR A 7 15.33 -2.82 13.81
N ARG A 8 14.71 -2.40 14.92
CA ARG A 8 13.27 -2.12 14.99
C ARG A 8 12.89 -0.83 14.25
N SER A 9 13.59 0.28 14.52
CA SER A 9 13.33 1.54 13.81
C SER A 9 13.51 1.39 12.30
N HIS A 10 14.52 0.62 11.87
CA HIS A 10 14.73 0.30 10.45
C HIS A 10 13.57 -0.51 9.86
N ALA A 11 13.05 -1.50 10.60
CA ALA A 11 11.89 -2.29 10.16
C ALA A 11 10.61 -1.44 10.02
N ILE A 12 10.35 -0.53 10.96
CA ILE A 12 9.21 0.40 10.90
C ILE A 12 9.33 1.33 9.68
N GLN A 13 10.49 1.96 9.50
CA GLN A 13 10.73 2.84 8.36
C GLN A 13 10.58 2.11 7.03
N SER A 14 11.15 0.91 6.89
CA SER A 14 11.03 0.10 5.68
C SER A 14 9.58 -0.29 5.39
N THR A 15 8.81 -0.67 6.42
CA THR A 15 7.39 -1.04 6.27
C THR A 15 6.54 0.16 5.85
N LEU A 16 6.77 1.34 6.44
CA LEU A 16 6.06 2.57 6.08
C LEU A 16 6.41 3.03 4.66
N MET A 17 7.66 2.87 4.24
CA MET A 17 8.08 3.19 2.88
C MET A 17 7.41 2.27 1.84
N ALA A 18 7.38 0.96 2.09
CA ALA A 18 6.68 0.00 1.25
C ALA A 18 5.17 0.27 1.18
N PHE A 19 4.56 0.64 2.31
CA PHE A 19 3.15 1.04 2.35
C PHE A 19 2.90 2.30 1.49
N SER A 20 3.75 3.31 1.63
CA SER A 20 3.65 4.54 0.84
C SER A 20 3.77 4.27 -0.66
N GLU A 21 4.66 3.37 -1.06
CA GLU A 21 4.83 2.96 -2.45
C GLU A 21 3.57 2.24 -2.98
N ALA A 22 3.02 1.28 -2.23
CA ALA A 22 1.79 0.59 -2.59
C ALA A 22 0.60 1.56 -2.77
N MET A 23 0.47 2.54 -1.87
CA MET A 23 -0.58 3.58 -1.98
C MET A 23 -0.38 4.50 -3.20
N HIS A 24 0.87 4.83 -3.55
CA HIS A 24 1.16 5.63 -4.73
C HIS A 24 0.80 4.88 -6.02
N HIS A 25 1.12 3.60 -6.09
CA HIS A 25 0.73 2.74 -7.22
C HIS A 25 -0.80 2.64 -7.38
N LEU A 26 -1.52 2.44 -6.28
CA LEU A 26 -3.00 2.42 -6.28
C LEU A 26 -3.61 3.74 -6.78
N ALA A 27 -3.05 4.88 -6.37
CA ALA A 27 -3.46 6.19 -6.84
C ALA A 27 -3.21 6.36 -8.35
N GLY A 28 -2.08 5.87 -8.85
CA GLY A 28 -1.75 5.85 -10.28
C GLY A 28 -2.76 5.04 -11.10
N GLN A 29 -3.05 3.80 -10.69
CA GLN A 29 -4.04 2.94 -11.36
C GLN A 29 -5.45 3.57 -11.39
N SER A 30 -5.86 4.18 -10.28
CA SER A 30 -7.16 4.86 -10.19
C SER A 30 -7.25 6.05 -11.16
N LEU A 31 -6.15 6.80 -11.31
CA LEU A 31 -6.06 7.92 -12.25
C LEU A 31 -6.08 7.44 -13.71
N GLU A 32 -5.38 6.36 -14.02
CA GLU A 32 -5.39 5.74 -15.35
C GLU A 32 -6.78 5.23 -15.72
N ALA A 33 -7.45 4.54 -14.80
CA ALA A 33 -8.83 4.07 -14.99
C ALA A 33 -9.79 5.24 -15.23
N PHE A 34 -9.64 6.34 -14.47
CA PHE A 34 -10.43 7.55 -14.67
C PHE A 34 -10.21 8.16 -16.06
N HIS A 35 -8.95 8.27 -16.52
CA HIS A 35 -8.64 8.78 -17.85
C HIS A 35 -9.13 7.85 -18.98
N ALA A 36 -9.03 6.53 -18.80
CA ALA A 36 -9.59 5.54 -19.73
C ALA A 36 -11.11 5.70 -19.85
N SER A 37 -11.81 5.81 -18.71
CA SER A 37 -13.25 6.08 -18.69
C SER A 37 -13.62 7.39 -19.37
N LYS A 38 -12.86 8.49 -19.15
CA LYS A 38 -13.10 9.78 -19.82
C LYS A 38 -12.91 9.72 -21.34
N ARG A 39 -12.06 8.84 -21.85
CA ARG A 39 -11.88 8.59 -23.29
C ARG A 39 -12.93 7.64 -23.87
N GLY A 40 -13.85 7.12 -23.05
CA GLY A 40 -14.87 6.15 -23.47
C GLY A 40 -14.39 4.70 -23.44
N ASP A 41 -13.15 4.43 -23.03
CA ASP A 41 -12.58 3.09 -22.93
C ASP A 41 -12.89 2.46 -21.56
N HIS A 42 -14.15 2.05 -21.42
CA HIS A 42 -14.69 1.51 -20.17
C HIS A 42 -14.12 0.12 -19.85
N ALA A 43 -13.80 -0.68 -20.87
CA ALA A 43 -13.22 -2.01 -20.69
C ALA A 43 -11.82 -1.93 -20.09
N LEU A 44 -11.00 -0.99 -20.58
CA LEU A 44 -9.69 -0.70 -19.99
C LEU A 44 -9.83 -0.19 -18.55
N ALA A 45 -10.74 0.76 -18.31
CA ALA A 45 -10.98 1.29 -16.96
C ALA A 45 -11.38 0.20 -15.95
N LEU A 46 -12.27 -0.71 -16.34
CA LEU A 46 -12.66 -1.86 -15.51
C LEU A 46 -11.51 -2.83 -15.31
N GLY A 47 -10.72 -3.14 -16.34
CA GLY A 47 -9.53 -3.99 -16.23
C GLY A 47 -8.52 -3.45 -15.22
N THR A 48 -8.21 -2.15 -15.30
CA THR A 48 -7.31 -1.47 -14.34
C THR A 48 -7.86 -1.48 -12.91
N LEU A 49 -9.17 -1.30 -12.72
CA LEU A 49 -9.80 -1.35 -11.39
C LEU A 49 -9.87 -2.78 -10.82
N LEU A 50 -10.03 -3.79 -11.67
CA LEU A 50 -10.08 -5.20 -11.26
C LEU A 50 -8.71 -5.78 -10.89
N ASP A 51 -7.62 -5.14 -11.34
CA ASP A 51 -6.24 -5.47 -10.93
C ASP A 51 -5.84 -4.79 -9.59
N ALA A 52 -6.55 -3.73 -9.20
CA ALA A 52 -6.33 -3.00 -7.95
C ALA A 52 -6.69 -3.72 -6.62
N PRO A 53 -7.60 -4.72 -6.53
CA PRO A 53 -7.97 -5.33 -5.24
C PRO A 53 -6.81 -6.11 -4.62
N ASP A 54 -5.97 -6.77 -5.41
CA ASP A 54 -4.79 -7.47 -4.90
C ASP A 54 -3.79 -6.48 -4.27
N ARG A 55 -3.65 -5.30 -4.87
CA ARG A 55 -2.80 -4.21 -4.36
C ARG A 55 -3.38 -3.53 -3.11
N LEU A 56 -4.71 -3.38 -3.03
CA LEU A 56 -5.38 -2.90 -1.82
C LEU A 56 -5.18 -3.86 -0.64
N ASN A 57 -5.27 -5.17 -0.90
CA ASN A 57 -5.00 -6.20 0.11
C ASN A 57 -3.54 -6.15 0.60
N GLU A 58 -2.58 -5.98 -0.31
CA GLU A 58 -1.15 -5.81 0.01
C GLU A 58 -0.90 -4.57 0.87
N ALA A 59 -1.44 -3.40 0.47
CA ALA A 59 -1.34 -2.17 1.24
C ALA A 59 -1.99 -2.29 2.63
N GLN A 60 -3.14 -2.95 2.74
CA GLN A 60 -3.82 -3.19 4.01
C GLN A 60 -2.99 -4.09 4.94
N ALA A 61 -2.36 -5.14 4.41
CA ALA A 61 -1.47 -6.00 5.19
C ALA A 61 -0.25 -5.23 5.71
N LEU A 62 0.39 -4.40 4.87
CA LEU A 62 1.51 -3.54 5.26
C LEU A 62 1.12 -2.54 6.36
N LEU A 63 -0.08 -1.96 6.26
CA LEU A 63 -0.61 -1.07 7.30
C LEU A 63 -0.79 -1.78 8.63
N GLN A 64 -1.35 -3.01 8.61
CA GLN A 64 -1.51 -3.81 9.83
C GLN A 64 -0.17 -4.15 10.47
N VAL A 65 0.85 -4.51 9.67
CA VAL A 65 2.22 -4.75 10.17
C VAL A 65 2.79 -3.48 10.80
N ALA A 66 2.67 -2.32 10.13
CA ALA A 66 3.13 -1.05 10.67
C ALA A 66 2.45 -0.71 12.01
N ILE A 67 1.13 -0.88 12.12
CA ILE A 67 0.36 -0.65 13.35
C ILE A 67 0.81 -1.60 14.47
N LEU A 68 1.02 -2.89 14.17
CA LEU A 68 1.49 -3.87 15.15
C LEU A 68 2.89 -3.55 15.66
N LEU A 69 3.79 -3.10 14.77
CA LEU A 69 5.11 -2.64 15.15
C LEU A 69 5.02 -1.39 16.06
N LEU A 70 4.21 -0.40 15.68
CA LEU A 70 4.02 0.84 16.44
C LEU A 70 3.33 0.61 17.81
N ARG A 71 2.32 -0.25 17.89
CA ARG A 71 1.64 -0.58 19.16
C ARG A 71 2.54 -1.29 20.15
N ARG A 72 3.52 -2.05 19.67
CA ARG A 72 4.52 -2.70 20.52
C ARG A 72 5.50 -1.70 21.14
N ASP A 73 5.53 -0.47 20.63
CA ASP A 73 6.32 0.66 21.14
C ASP A 73 5.50 1.62 22.03
N TRP A 74 4.24 1.30 22.34
CA TRP A 74 3.42 2.04 23.31
C TRP A 74 3.78 1.60 24.74
N PRO A 75 4.07 2.53 25.68
CA PRO A 75 4.48 2.21 27.05
C PRO A 75 3.38 1.54 27.89
#